data_AF-A0A948MYU9-F1
#
_entry.id   AF-A0A948MYU9-F1
#
_cell.length_a   1.000
_cell.length_b   1.000
_cell.length_c   1.000
_cell.angle_alpha   90.00
_cell.angle_beta   90.00
_cell.angle_gamma   90.00
#
_symmetry.space_group_name_H-M   'P 1'
#
loop_
_entity.id
_entity.type
_entity.pdbx_description
1 polymer ?
#
loop_
_entity_poly.entity_id
_entity_poly.type
_entity_poly.pdbx_seq_one_letter_code
_entity_poly.pdbx_strand_id
1 'polypeptide(L)'
;MPQIQQINQPRTGAFLHLFKQRYGLTVSKMCALFGISTQAKFNSIVRPAEGRSKDELLDPTVALILRLYETHDFLVPLNNELSLDDTFRMFQRVFGKNRVNESAFGQLLGRSAGSGYRWLSGSGNATPQVGIVLERMRHMLGSGMEEPEVCYLWLDIVHQEYRARGLTPPLDDINPQQLLLQKYPLKYKYLAP
;
A
#
# COMPACT_ATOMS: atom_id res chain seq x y z
N MET A 1 -8.46 22.12 -20.18
CA MET A 1 -6.99 22.01 -20.33
C MET A 1 -6.30 23.17 -19.61
N PRO A 2 -5.68 22.97 -18.43
CA PRO A 2 -4.98 24.03 -17.69
C PRO A 2 -3.47 23.78 -17.44
N GLN A 3 -2.85 22.76 -18.05
CA GLN A 3 -1.48 22.33 -17.68
C GLN A 3 -0.35 23.24 -18.21
N ILE A 4 -0.56 24.06 -19.24
CA ILE A 4 0.53 24.80 -19.90
C ILE A 4 0.98 26.05 -19.11
N GLN A 5 0.10 26.68 -18.32
CA GLN A 5 0.44 27.92 -17.59
C GLN A 5 1.24 27.71 -16.30
N GLN A 6 1.31 26.49 -15.75
CA GLN A 6 1.95 26.23 -14.45
C GLN A 6 3.39 25.69 -14.53
N ILE A 7 3.92 25.48 -15.74
CA ILE A 7 5.26 24.88 -15.94
C ILE A 7 6.37 25.81 -15.42
N ASN A 8 6.22 27.13 -15.54
CA ASN A 8 7.26 28.09 -15.16
C ASN A 8 7.06 28.76 -13.79
N GLN A 9 6.02 28.36 -13.04
CA GLN A 9 5.78 28.94 -11.71
C GLN A 9 6.64 28.27 -10.65
N PRO A 10 7.22 29.03 -9.69
CA PRO A 10 7.85 28.46 -8.51
C PRO A 10 6.88 27.56 -7.73
N ARG A 11 7.39 26.51 -7.10
CA ARG A 11 6.56 25.60 -6.30
C ARG A 11 6.39 26.12 -4.89
N THR A 12 5.14 26.12 -4.44
CA THR A 12 4.68 26.68 -3.16
C THR A 12 3.91 25.63 -2.37
N GLY A 13 3.54 25.96 -1.12
CA GLY A 13 2.69 25.10 -0.30
C GLY A 13 1.35 24.75 -0.98
N ALA A 14 0.82 25.65 -1.82
CA ALA A 14 -0.40 25.40 -2.60
C ALA A 14 -0.21 24.24 -3.60
N PHE A 15 0.90 24.20 -4.34
CA PHE A 15 1.19 23.09 -5.28
C PHE A 15 1.37 21.76 -4.55
N LEU A 16 2.04 21.77 -3.39
CA LEU A 16 2.21 20.57 -2.57
C LEU A 16 0.86 20.05 -2.04
N HIS A 17 -0.07 20.95 -1.71
CA HIS A 17 -1.43 20.61 -1.32
C HIS A 17 -2.24 20.02 -2.50
N LEU A 18 -2.14 20.63 -3.68
CA LEU A 18 -2.79 20.14 -4.90
C LEU A 18 -2.26 18.75 -5.29
N PHE A 19 -0.95 18.52 -5.18
CA PHE A 19 -0.35 17.21 -5.42
C PHE A 19 -0.92 16.13 -4.49
N LYS A 20 -0.98 16.42 -3.18
CA LYS A 20 -1.60 15.54 -2.20
C LYS A 20 -3.05 15.20 -2.57
N GLN A 21 -3.84 16.20 -3.01
CA GLN A 21 -5.23 16.02 -3.41
C GLN A 21 -5.35 15.19 -4.70
N ARG A 22 -4.56 15.51 -5.73
CA ARG A 22 -4.55 14.83 -7.04
C ARG A 22 -4.33 13.32 -6.89
N TYR A 23 -3.48 12.94 -5.95
CA TYR A 23 -3.05 11.55 -5.77
C TYR A 23 -3.62 10.87 -4.51
N GLY A 24 -4.56 11.51 -3.82
CA GLY A 24 -5.23 10.91 -2.65
C GLY A 24 -4.30 10.57 -1.48
N LEU A 25 -3.14 11.24 -1.36
CA LEU A 25 -2.09 10.84 -0.42
C LEU A 25 -2.42 11.30 1.02
N THR A 26 -2.03 10.47 2.00
CA THR A 26 -2.06 10.86 3.42
C THR A 26 -0.92 11.84 3.73
N VAL A 27 -1.06 12.62 4.81
CA VAL A 27 0.02 13.54 5.24
C VAL A 27 1.29 12.77 5.59
N SER A 28 1.17 11.59 6.19
CA SER A 28 2.32 10.73 6.48
C SER A 28 3.08 10.32 5.23
N LYS A 29 2.35 9.96 4.16
CA LYS A 29 2.97 9.58 2.87
C LYS A 29 3.62 10.80 2.22
N MET A 30 2.96 11.97 2.25
CA MET A 30 3.59 13.22 1.82
C MET A 30 4.89 13.52 2.57
N CYS A 31 4.91 13.35 3.91
CA CYS A 31 6.11 13.54 4.70
C CYS A 31 7.25 12.62 4.27
N ALA A 32 6.97 11.35 4.04
CA ALA A 32 7.96 10.39 3.56
C ALA A 32 8.46 10.73 2.14
N LEU A 33 7.56 11.05 1.21
CA LEU A 33 7.93 11.31 -0.19
C LEU A 33 8.77 12.57 -0.40
N PHE A 34 8.54 13.58 0.43
CA PHE A 34 9.18 14.88 0.30
C PHE A 34 10.23 15.14 1.40
N GLY A 35 10.57 14.15 2.21
CA GLY A 35 11.56 14.29 3.30
C GLY A 35 11.15 15.30 4.38
N ILE A 36 9.85 15.51 4.60
CA ILE A 36 9.34 16.48 5.57
C ILE A 36 9.23 15.79 6.93
N SER A 37 10.00 16.28 7.91
CA SER A 37 10.24 15.60 9.18
C SER A 37 9.00 15.29 10.03
N THR A 38 7.94 16.11 9.96
CA THR A 38 6.73 15.92 10.76
C THR A 38 5.46 16.33 10.02
N GLN A 39 4.33 15.74 10.41
CA GLN A 39 3.02 16.17 9.90
C GLN A 39 2.70 17.63 10.26
N ALA A 40 3.15 18.11 11.42
CA ALA A 40 3.00 19.50 11.83
C ALA A 40 3.76 20.44 10.88
N LYS A 41 5.00 20.08 10.50
CA LYS A 41 5.79 20.85 9.53
C LYS A 41 5.10 20.86 8.16
N PHE A 42 4.60 19.72 7.68
CA PHE A 42 3.81 19.67 6.46
C PHE A 42 2.60 20.61 6.52
N ASN A 43 1.81 20.54 7.59
CA ASN A 43 0.64 21.40 7.77
C ASN A 43 1.02 22.89 7.79
N SER A 44 2.13 23.28 8.41
CA SER A 44 2.62 24.67 8.39
C SER A 44 3.00 25.16 6.99
N ILE A 45 3.42 24.27 6.09
CA ILE A 45 3.78 24.59 4.70
C ILE A 45 2.51 24.79 3.87
N VAL A 46 1.52 23.91 4.00
CA VAL A 46 0.28 23.95 3.18
C VAL A 46 -0.82 24.84 3.76
N ARG A 47 -0.73 25.14 5.06
CA ARG A 47 -1.64 25.99 5.85
C ARG A 47 -0.80 26.85 6.81
N PRO A 48 -0.08 27.84 6.30
CA PRO A 48 0.70 28.76 7.12
C PRO A 48 -0.19 29.55 8.08
N ALA A 49 0.38 29.93 9.22
CA ALA A 49 -0.27 30.79 10.22
C ALA A 49 -0.52 32.21 9.66
N GLU A 50 -1.41 32.96 10.31
CA GLU A 50 -1.70 34.36 9.94
C GLU A 50 -0.39 35.18 9.83
N GLY A 51 -0.24 35.87 8.69
CA GLY A 51 0.97 36.64 8.35
C GLY A 51 1.97 35.91 7.42
N ARG A 52 1.75 34.63 7.10
CA ARG A 52 2.53 33.90 6.06
C ARG A 52 1.63 33.43 4.92
N SER A 53 2.10 33.58 3.68
CA SER A 53 1.32 33.19 2.50
C SER A 53 1.53 31.71 2.14
N LYS A 54 0.48 31.05 1.65
CA LYS A 54 0.58 29.72 1.01
C LYS A 54 1.39 29.75 -0.30
N ASP A 55 1.65 30.94 -0.80
CA ASP A 55 2.51 31.23 -1.95
C ASP A 55 3.98 31.38 -1.55
N GLU A 56 4.33 31.19 -0.27
CA GLU A 56 5.72 31.07 0.16
C GLU A 56 6.39 29.90 -0.59
N LEU A 57 7.60 30.16 -1.07
CA LEU A 57 8.37 29.18 -1.84
C LEU A 57 8.68 27.96 -0.99
N LEU A 58 8.55 26.78 -1.58
CA LEU A 58 9.03 25.55 -0.94
C LEU A 58 10.55 25.59 -0.82
N ASP A 59 11.07 24.81 0.13
CA ASP A 59 12.47 24.42 0.15
C ASP A 59 12.89 23.91 -1.25
N PRO A 60 14.08 24.29 -1.77
CA PRO A 60 14.51 23.93 -3.12
C PRO A 60 14.44 22.42 -3.40
N THR A 61 14.79 21.58 -2.43
CA THR A 61 14.76 20.12 -2.59
C THR A 61 13.33 19.61 -2.72
N VAL A 62 12.42 20.10 -1.87
CA VAL A 62 10.99 19.77 -1.94
C VAL A 62 10.39 20.22 -3.28
N ALA A 63 10.75 21.41 -3.75
CA ALA A 63 10.31 21.93 -5.05
C ALA A 63 10.80 21.08 -6.23
N LEU A 64 12.06 20.61 -6.19
CA LEU A 64 12.63 19.72 -7.20
C LEU A 64 11.93 18.35 -7.23
N ILE A 65 11.70 17.73 -6.08
CA ILE A 65 10.98 16.45 -5.97
C ILE A 65 9.55 16.61 -6.53
N LEU A 66 8.87 17.69 -6.16
CA LEU A 66 7.52 17.96 -6.66
C LEU A 66 7.51 18.12 -8.19
N ARG A 67 8.49 18.83 -8.73
CA ARG A 67 8.63 19.00 -10.18
C ARG A 67 8.91 17.68 -10.89
N LEU A 68 9.79 16.85 -10.35
CA LEU A 68 10.09 15.53 -10.89
C LEU A 68 8.81 14.71 -11.03
N TYR A 69 8.01 14.65 -9.98
CA TYR A 69 6.75 13.93 -9.96
C TYR A 69 5.65 14.51 -10.84
N GLU A 70 5.57 15.83 -10.99
CA GLU A 70 4.60 16.45 -11.90
C GLU A 70 4.95 16.25 -13.38
N THR A 71 6.25 16.14 -13.70
CA THR A 71 6.75 15.93 -15.07
C THR A 71 6.84 14.46 -15.45
N HIS A 72 7.01 13.57 -14.46
CA HIS A 72 7.14 12.13 -14.61
C HIS A 72 6.19 11.46 -13.61
N ASP A 73 4.89 11.53 -13.88
CA ASP A 73 3.86 11.05 -12.95
C ASP A 73 3.95 9.55 -12.64
N PHE A 74 4.47 8.75 -13.58
CA PHE A 74 4.78 7.33 -13.37
C PHE A 74 5.84 7.06 -12.30
N LEU A 75 6.67 8.05 -11.96
CA LEU A 75 7.64 7.95 -10.87
C LEU A 75 7.03 8.22 -9.51
N VAL A 76 5.82 8.80 -9.45
CA VAL A 76 5.17 9.01 -8.17
C VAL A 76 4.91 7.63 -7.57
N PRO A 77 5.44 7.34 -6.37
CA PRO A 77 5.16 6.08 -5.69
C PRO A 77 3.77 6.17 -5.07
N LEU A 78 2.77 6.35 -5.94
CA LEU A 78 1.37 6.61 -5.61
C LEU A 78 0.87 5.56 -4.65
N ASN A 79 1.23 4.32 -4.96
CA ASN A 79 1.07 3.17 -4.12
C ASN A 79 2.09 2.14 -4.60
N ASN A 80 3.20 1.99 -3.89
CA ASN A 80 3.91 0.70 -3.85
C ASN A 80 3.08 -0.36 -3.10
N GLU A 81 1.77 -0.15 -2.96
CA GLU A 81 0.82 -1.07 -2.35
C GLU A 81 0.03 -1.66 -3.52
N LEU A 82 -0.08 -2.99 -3.57
CA LEU A 82 -1.13 -3.59 -4.39
C LEU A 82 -2.48 -2.99 -3.97
N SER A 83 -3.36 -2.65 -4.91
CA SER A 83 -4.69 -2.21 -4.52
C SER A 83 -5.43 -3.35 -3.81
N LEU A 84 -6.43 -3.03 -2.98
CA LEU A 84 -7.24 -4.07 -2.33
C LEU A 84 -7.91 -4.98 -3.36
N ASP A 85 -8.39 -4.43 -4.47
CA ASP A 85 -9.00 -5.20 -5.56
C ASP A 85 -7.96 -6.09 -6.28
N ASP A 86 -6.78 -5.55 -6.59
CA ASP A 86 -5.72 -6.35 -7.24
C ASP A 86 -5.23 -7.48 -6.34
N THR A 87 -5.08 -7.20 -5.04
CA THR A 87 -4.68 -8.19 -4.03
C THR A 87 -5.75 -9.25 -3.86
N PHE A 88 -7.03 -8.85 -3.82
CA PHE A 88 -8.15 -9.78 -3.77
C PHE A 88 -8.16 -10.71 -4.98
N ARG A 89 -8.01 -10.15 -6.19
CA ARG A 89 -7.91 -10.92 -7.43
C ARG A 89 -6.68 -11.81 -7.47
N MET A 90 -5.55 -11.36 -6.93
CA MET A 90 -4.33 -12.16 -6.78
C MET A 90 -4.60 -13.40 -5.91
N PHE A 91 -5.19 -13.22 -4.72
CA PHE A 91 -5.57 -14.35 -3.87
C PHE A 91 -6.57 -15.29 -4.55
N GLN A 92 -7.55 -14.75 -5.29
CA GLN A 92 -8.49 -15.56 -6.06
C GLN A 92 -7.84 -16.35 -7.19
N ARG A 93 -6.81 -15.80 -7.85
CA ARG A 93 -6.04 -16.53 -8.87
C ARG A 93 -5.26 -17.70 -8.25
N VAL A 94 -4.67 -17.49 -7.09
CA VAL A 94 -3.81 -18.49 -6.44
C VAL A 94 -4.62 -19.57 -5.70
N PHE A 95 -5.63 -19.18 -4.93
CA PHE A 95 -6.40 -20.07 -4.07
C PHE A 95 -7.78 -20.45 -4.63
N GLY A 96 -8.22 -19.79 -5.70
CA GLY A 96 -9.51 -20.03 -6.35
C GLY A 96 -10.61 -19.06 -5.90
N LYS A 97 -11.38 -18.57 -6.87
CA LYS A 97 -12.48 -17.59 -6.68
C LYS A 97 -13.54 -18.05 -5.67
N ASN A 98 -13.85 -19.34 -5.64
CA ASN A 98 -14.87 -19.89 -4.75
C ASN A 98 -14.39 -19.98 -3.29
N ARG A 99 -13.08 -19.87 -3.05
CA ARG A 99 -12.47 -20.01 -1.73
C ARG A 99 -12.16 -18.65 -1.10
N VAL A 100 -11.81 -17.68 -1.94
CA VAL A 100 -11.49 -16.31 -1.51
C VAL A 100 -12.67 -15.39 -1.83
N ASN A 101 -13.60 -15.32 -0.89
CA ASN A 101 -14.64 -14.30 -0.85
C ASN A 101 -14.18 -13.10 0.00
N GLU A 102 -15.00 -12.06 0.07
CA GLU A 102 -14.71 -10.80 0.76
C GLU A 102 -14.43 -11.03 2.25
N SER A 103 -15.14 -11.98 2.87
CA SER A 103 -14.93 -12.35 4.27
C SER A 103 -13.54 -12.95 4.50
N ALA A 104 -13.19 -13.97 3.70
CA ALA A 104 -11.88 -14.61 3.73
C ALA A 104 -10.76 -13.60 3.43
N PHE A 105 -10.98 -12.67 2.50
CA PHE A 105 -10.01 -11.61 2.19
C PHE A 105 -9.74 -10.68 3.38
N GLY A 106 -10.79 -10.29 4.12
CA GLY A 106 -10.64 -9.50 5.35
C GLY A 106 -9.77 -10.22 6.39
N GLN A 107 -10.00 -11.52 6.57
CA GLN A 107 -9.24 -12.38 7.48
C GLN A 107 -7.79 -12.58 7.03
N LEU A 108 -7.58 -12.79 5.73
CA LEU A 108 -6.24 -12.90 5.14
C LEU A 108 -5.42 -11.63 5.40
N LEU A 109 -6.04 -10.45 5.50
CA LEU A 109 -5.34 -9.21 5.84
C LEU A 109 -5.34 -8.88 7.34
N GLY A 110 -5.60 -9.88 8.20
CA GLY A 110 -5.54 -9.75 9.66
C GLY A 110 -6.67 -8.91 10.27
N ARG A 111 -7.80 -8.77 9.57
CA ARG A 111 -8.98 -8.02 10.02
C ARG A 111 -10.21 -8.93 10.11
N SER A 112 -11.30 -8.37 10.66
CA SER A 112 -12.57 -9.11 10.74
C SER A 112 -13.17 -9.37 9.36
N ALA A 113 -13.94 -10.45 9.24
CA ALA A 113 -14.68 -10.84 8.05
C ALA A 113 -15.42 -9.67 7.36
N GLY A 114 -16.16 -8.85 8.13
CA GLY A 114 -16.89 -7.71 7.59
C GLY A 114 -16.02 -6.58 7.01
N SER A 115 -14.70 -6.59 7.26
CA SER A 115 -13.80 -5.56 6.75
C SER A 115 -13.58 -5.69 5.24
N GLY A 116 -13.41 -6.90 4.72
CA GLY A 116 -13.17 -7.12 3.29
C GLY A 116 -14.37 -6.67 2.44
N TYR A 117 -15.60 -6.93 2.91
CA TYR A 117 -16.81 -6.44 2.24
C TYR A 117 -16.82 -4.90 2.15
N ARG A 118 -16.53 -4.21 3.26
CA ARG A 118 -16.51 -2.73 3.27
C ARG A 118 -15.47 -2.15 2.32
N TRP A 119 -14.30 -2.78 2.25
CA TRP A 119 -13.23 -2.33 1.36
C TRP A 119 -13.58 -2.52 -0.11
N LEU A 120 -14.07 -3.70 -0.49
CA LEU A 120 -14.32 -4.04 -1.89
C LEU A 120 -15.62 -3.42 -2.43
N SER A 121 -16.58 -3.11 -1.56
CA SER A 121 -17.77 -2.33 -1.92
C SER A 121 -17.55 -0.81 -1.92
N GLY A 122 -16.36 -0.34 -1.52
CA GLY A 122 -16.05 1.10 -1.39
C GLY A 122 -16.75 1.80 -0.22
N SER A 123 -17.44 1.07 0.65
CA SER A 123 -18.15 1.62 1.82
C SER A 123 -17.25 1.86 3.04
N GLY A 124 -15.96 1.52 2.95
CA GLY A 124 -14.98 1.81 4.00
C GLY A 124 -13.54 1.75 3.51
N ASN A 125 -12.65 2.38 4.28
CA ASN A 125 -11.22 2.45 3.96
C ASN A 125 -10.42 1.39 4.73
N ALA A 126 -9.36 0.88 4.12
CA ALA A 126 -8.37 0.09 4.81
C ALA A 126 -7.59 0.95 5.80
N THR A 127 -7.23 0.33 6.93
CA THR A 127 -6.38 0.97 7.95
C THR A 127 -4.93 1.05 7.46
N PRO A 128 -4.09 1.95 7.98
CA PRO A 128 -2.67 2.04 7.59
C PRO A 128 -1.89 0.73 7.72
N GLN A 129 -2.21 -0.12 8.70
CA GLN A 129 -1.54 -1.41 8.90
C GLN A 129 -1.79 -2.37 7.72
N VAL A 130 -2.99 -2.31 7.13
CA VAL A 130 -3.30 -3.10 5.93
C VAL A 130 -2.48 -2.57 4.75
N GLY A 131 -2.35 -1.25 4.60
CA GLY A 131 -1.46 -0.65 3.61
C GLY A 131 -0.02 -1.17 3.71
N ILE A 132 0.53 -1.29 4.92
CA ILE A 132 1.87 -1.88 5.13
C ILE A 132 1.94 -3.33 4.62
N VAL A 133 0.92 -4.15 4.87
CA VAL A 133 0.87 -5.54 4.35
C VAL A 133 0.88 -5.54 2.82
N LEU A 134 0.04 -4.72 2.20
CA LEU A 134 -0.06 -4.61 0.73
C LEU A 134 1.27 -4.10 0.12
N GLU A 135 1.96 -3.19 0.82
CA GLU A 135 3.28 -2.69 0.44
C GLU A 135 4.32 -3.82 0.47
N ARG A 136 4.34 -4.63 1.53
CA ARG A 136 5.29 -5.74 1.68
C ARG A 136 5.04 -6.83 0.65
N MET A 137 3.77 -7.13 0.34
CA MET A 137 3.41 -8.03 -0.77
C MET A 137 3.91 -7.52 -2.11
N ARG A 138 3.68 -6.23 -2.40
CA ARG A 138 4.17 -5.62 -3.63
C ARG A 138 5.70 -5.63 -3.71
N HIS A 139 6.39 -5.38 -2.61
CA HIS A 139 7.85 -5.46 -2.54
C HIS A 139 8.35 -6.89 -2.85
N MET A 140 7.71 -7.92 -2.30
CA MET A 140 8.05 -9.32 -2.62
C MET A 140 7.90 -9.61 -4.11
N LEU A 141 6.78 -9.19 -4.73
CA LEU A 141 6.59 -9.29 -6.18
C LEU A 141 7.68 -8.51 -6.95
N GLY A 142 8.00 -7.29 -6.50
CA GLY A 142 9.05 -6.45 -7.10
C GLY A 142 10.46 -7.03 -7.00
N SER A 143 10.72 -7.88 -6.00
CA SER A 143 11.98 -8.65 -5.87
C SER A 143 12.04 -9.92 -6.73
N GLY A 144 11.01 -10.16 -7.56
CA GLY A 144 10.95 -11.29 -8.48
C GLY A 144 10.26 -12.55 -7.93
N MET A 145 9.55 -12.46 -6.78
CA MET A 145 8.70 -13.56 -6.33
C MET A 145 7.43 -13.64 -7.18
N GLU A 146 6.98 -14.86 -7.48
CA GLU A 146 5.71 -15.07 -8.18
C GLU A 146 4.51 -14.91 -7.23
N GLU A 147 3.32 -14.58 -7.77
CA GLU A 147 2.09 -14.45 -6.96
C GLU A 147 1.83 -15.67 -6.05
N PRO A 148 1.97 -16.93 -6.52
CA PRO A 148 1.74 -18.08 -5.66
C PRO A 148 2.73 -18.16 -4.50
N GLU A 149 4.00 -17.80 -4.72
CA GLU A 149 5.00 -17.79 -3.64
C GLU A 149 4.62 -16.78 -2.55
N VAL A 150 4.29 -15.55 -2.95
CA VAL A 150 3.87 -14.47 -2.05
C VAL A 150 2.62 -14.87 -1.27
N CYS A 151 1.62 -15.41 -1.95
CA CYS A 151 0.37 -15.84 -1.31
C CYS A 151 0.57 -17.00 -0.34
N TYR A 152 1.40 -18.00 -0.66
CA TYR A 152 1.65 -19.13 0.24
C TYR A 152 2.45 -18.71 1.48
N LEU A 153 3.50 -17.90 1.31
CA LEU A 153 4.24 -17.34 2.45
C LEU A 153 3.33 -16.54 3.37
N TRP A 154 2.48 -15.70 2.80
CA TRP A 154 1.56 -14.91 3.59
C TRP A 154 0.52 -15.77 4.31
N LEU A 155 -0.02 -16.79 3.63
CA LEU A 155 -0.97 -17.71 4.24
C LEU A 155 -0.35 -18.49 5.41
N ASP A 156 0.93 -18.90 5.31
CA ASP A 156 1.66 -19.52 6.41
C ASP A 156 1.76 -18.61 7.64
N ILE A 157 2.10 -17.32 7.43
CA ILE A 157 2.11 -16.31 8.51
C ILE A 157 0.72 -16.15 9.14
N VAL A 158 -0.33 -16.06 8.32
CA VAL A 158 -1.72 -15.96 8.78
C VAL A 158 -2.09 -17.20 9.61
N HIS A 159 -1.75 -18.40 9.15
CA HIS A 159 -2.02 -19.65 9.85
C HIS A 159 -1.32 -19.72 11.21
N GLN A 160 -0.03 -19.36 11.26
CA GLN A 160 0.75 -19.32 12.49
C GLN A 160 0.14 -18.36 13.52
N GLU A 161 -0.20 -17.14 13.10
CA GLU A 161 -0.75 -16.11 14.00
C GLU A 161 -2.16 -16.48 14.51
N TYR A 162 -3.02 -17.02 13.66
CA TYR A 162 -4.36 -17.49 14.08
C TYR A 162 -4.26 -18.64 15.08
N ARG A 163 -3.40 -19.64 14.81
CA ARG A 163 -3.18 -20.78 15.70
C ARG A 163 -2.58 -20.34 17.04
N ALA A 164 -1.63 -19.40 17.03
CA ALA A 164 -1.06 -18.82 18.26
C ALA A 164 -2.11 -18.11 19.13
N ARG A 165 -3.21 -17.63 18.53
CA ARG A 165 -4.36 -17.03 19.21
C ARG A 165 -5.46 -18.02 19.56
N GLY A 166 -5.29 -19.31 19.27
CA GLY A 166 -6.31 -20.34 19.47
C GLY A 166 -7.52 -20.19 18.54
N LEU A 167 -7.33 -19.58 17.35
CA LEU A 167 -8.37 -19.37 16.35
C LEU A 167 -8.17 -20.28 15.14
N THR A 168 -9.27 -20.66 14.48
CA THR A 168 -9.22 -21.35 13.18
C THR A 168 -8.84 -20.37 12.08
N PRO A 169 -7.76 -20.61 11.31
CA PRO A 169 -7.35 -19.72 10.25
C PRO A 169 -8.28 -19.75 9.03
N PRO A 170 -8.30 -18.69 8.20
CA PRO A 170 -8.93 -18.76 6.88
C PRO A 170 -8.19 -19.80 6.02
N LEU A 171 -8.93 -20.53 5.19
CA LEU A 171 -8.38 -21.56 4.30
C LEU A 171 -7.56 -22.64 5.05
N ASP A 172 -8.00 -23.05 6.25
CA ASP A 172 -7.26 -23.99 7.12
C ASP A 172 -7.01 -25.37 6.48
N ASP A 173 -7.81 -25.76 5.48
CA ASP A 173 -7.61 -26.99 4.72
C ASP A 173 -6.45 -26.91 3.70
N ILE A 174 -5.87 -25.72 3.49
CA ILE A 174 -4.65 -25.53 2.69
C ILE A 174 -3.43 -25.63 3.60
N ASN A 175 -2.46 -26.46 3.24
CA ASN A 175 -1.14 -26.44 3.86
C ASN A 175 -0.18 -25.55 3.03
N PRO A 176 0.07 -24.28 3.42
CA PRO A 176 0.92 -23.38 2.64
C PRO A 176 2.38 -23.83 2.57
N GLN A 177 2.92 -24.46 3.62
CA GLN A 177 4.30 -24.96 3.63
C GLN A 177 4.50 -26.11 2.65
N GLN A 178 3.52 -27.02 2.57
CA GLN A 178 3.53 -28.08 1.58
C GLN A 178 3.48 -27.53 0.14
N LEU A 179 2.67 -26.51 -0.11
CA LEU A 179 2.60 -25.85 -1.43
C LEU A 179 3.91 -25.14 -1.79
N LEU A 180 4.55 -24.47 -0.82
CA LEU A 180 5.88 -23.86 -1.02
C LEU A 180 6.95 -24.90 -1.36
N LEU A 181 6.99 -26.03 -0.63
CA LEU A 181 7.90 -27.13 -0.89
C LEU A 181 7.67 -27.78 -2.25
N GLN A 182 6.41 -28.00 -2.63
CA GLN A 182 6.06 -28.60 -3.92
C GLN A 182 6.46 -27.70 -5.09
N LYS A 183 6.21 -26.39 -4.98
CA LYS A 183 6.44 -25.46 -6.09
C LYS A 183 7.87 -24.92 -6.15
N TYR A 184 8.53 -24.73 -5.00
CA TYR A 184 9.90 -24.19 -4.93
C TYR A 184 10.80 -25.02 -3.98
N PRO A 185 11.03 -26.31 -4.29
CA PRO A 185 11.65 -27.27 -3.38
C PRO A 185 13.06 -26.88 -2.94
N LEU A 186 13.85 -26.28 -3.83
CA LEU A 186 15.22 -25.86 -3.50
C LEU A 186 15.27 -24.66 -2.55
N LYS A 187 14.32 -23.73 -2.71
CA LYS A 187 14.25 -22.48 -1.94
C LYS A 187 13.71 -22.73 -0.53
N TYR A 188 12.74 -23.64 -0.39
CA TYR A 188 12.06 -23.91 0.88
C TYR A 188 12.39 -25.26 1.50
N LYS A 189 13.48 -25.93 1.09
CA LYS A 189 13.89 -27.24 1.63
C LYS A 189 13.96 -27.35 3.16
N TYR A 190 14.17 -26.22 3.86
CA TYR A 190 14.25 -26.16 5.31
C TYR A 190 12.87 -26.26 6.00
N LEU A 191 11.78 -26.18 5.23
CA LEU A 191 10.41 -26.43 5.70
C LEU A 191 10.06 -27.93 5.64
N ALA A 192 10.93 -28.78 5.08
CA ALA A 192 10.70 -30.22 5.05
C ALA A 192 10.80 -30.79 6.49
N PRO A 193 9.86 -31.65 6.90
CA PRO A 193 9.87 -32.29 8.21
C PRO A 193 11.05 -33.24 8.42
#